data_AF-C0MFN8-F1
#
_entry.id   AF-C0MFN8-F1
#
_cell.length_a   1.000
_cell.length_b   1.000
_cell.length_c   1.000
_cell.angle_alpha   90.00
_cell.angle_beta   90.00
_cell.angle_gamma   90.00
#
_symmetry.space_group_name_H-M   'P 1'
#
loop_
_entity.id
_entity.type
_entity.pdbx_description
1 polymer ?
#
loop_
_entity_poly.entity_id
_entity_poly.type
_entity_poly.pdbx_seq_one_letter_code
_entity_poly.pdbx_strand_id
1 'polypeptide(L)'
;MNNLLEQYLFDIPGAFYYTTEGEQCNQSVHGNSYSRFNEAKKQLSKSIVEVDKIATDILEFLEKLGIRTTKSPKIEPSSIDYESIKEGYNLNDKADLVWLKFVKSGHVGVVATSNDVNFQIPKNESEYDLKESMNNDWKYNSAGIIIHKLGLEWDESFVLLFPLGNIPTGYKRHDIEKAIGNFLYKKGVPILDLYSHLY
;
A
#
# COMPACT_ATOMS: atom_id res chain seq x y z
N MET A 1 1.39 -14.85 20.45
CA MET A 1 1.14 -15.14 19.03
C MET A 1 -0.24 -14.62 18.69
N ASN A 2 -0.33 -13.73 17.70
CA ASN A 2 -1.60 -13.16 17.27
C ASN A 2 -2.14 -14.00 16.10
N ASN A 3 -2.96 -15.02 16.42
CA ASN A 3 -3.46 -16.00 15.45
C ASN A 3 -4.22 -15.32 14.29
N LEU A 4 -4.88 -14.17 14.52
CA LEU A 4 -5.56 -13.45 13.45
C LEU A 4 -4.58 -12.82 12.46
N LEU A 5 -3.52 -12.17 12.94
CA LEU A 5 -2.54 -11.52 12.07
C LEU A 5 -1.84 -12.54 11.16
N GLU A 6 -1.41 -13.66 11.74
CA GLU A 6 -0.64 -14.71 11.04
C GLU A 6 -1.40 -15.33 9.86
N GLN A 7 -2.74 -15.35 9.91
CA GLN A 7 -3.58 -15.80 8.79
C GLN A 7 -3.42 -14.97 7.51
N TYR A 8 -2.89 -13.75 7.63
CA TYR A 8 -2.70 -12.82 6.51
C TYR A 8 -1.22 -12.53 6.21
N LEU A 9 -0.27 -13.22 6.84
CA LEU A 9 1.17 -13.10 6.54
C LEU A 9 1.63 -14.11 5.47
N PHE A 10 0.85 -14.29 4.40
CA PHE A 10 1.19 -15.18 3.28
C PHE A 10 1.67 -14.41 2.04
N ASP A 11 2.28 -15.13 1.10
CA ASP A 11 2.66 -14.56 -0.19
C ASP A 11 1.54 -14.72 -1.22
N ILE A 12 1.32 -13.70 -2.05
CA ILE A 12 0.36 -13.76 -3.15
C ILE A 12 1.03 -14.45 -4.35
N PRO A 13 0.37 -15.44 -5.00
CA PRO A 13 0.90 -16.07 -6.19
C PRO A 13 1.28 -15.06 -7.28
N GLY A 14 2.51 -15.16 -7.80
CA GLY A 14 3.04 -14.26 -8.82
C GLY A 14 3.76 -13.01 -8.29
N ALA A 15 3.73 -12.76 -6.97
CA ALA A 15 4.42 -11.64 -6.35
C ALA A 15 5.95 -11.76 -6.39
N PHE A 16 6.48 -12.97 -6.52
CA PHE A 16 7.91 -13.25 -6.53
C PHE A 16 8.28 -14.11 -7.74
N TYR A 17 9.55 -14.04 -8.14
CA TYR A 17 10.18 -15.00 -9.05
C TYR A 17 11.46 -15.53 -8.40
N TYR A 18 12.01 -16.62 -8.93
CA TYR A 18 13.23 -17.22 -8.43
C TYR A 18 14.33 -17.18 -9.49
N THR A 19 15.55 -16.84 -9.08
CA THR A 19 16.73 -16.91 -9.96
C THR A 19 17.08 -18.36 -10.26
N THR A 20 17.98 -18.59 -11.21
CA THR A 20 18.54 -19.93 -11.49
C THR A 20 19.26 -20.53 -10.29
N GLU A 21 19.72 -19.69 -9.36
CA GLU A 21 20.40 -20.07 -8.12
C GLU A 21 19.40 -20.32 -6.97
N GLY A 22 18.10 -20.13 -7.21
CA GLY A 22 17.03 -20.37 -6.24
C GLY A 22 16.75 -19.18 -5.31
N GLU A 23 17.35 -18.01 -5.57
CA GLU A 23 17.10 -16.81 -4.77
C GLU A 23 15.74 -16.21 -5.12
N GLN A 24 14.94 -15.87 -4.10
CA GLN A 24 13.65 -15.21 -4.27
C GLN A 24 13.87 -13.73 -4.58
N CYS A 25 13.18 -13.22 -5.60
CA CYS A 25 13.24 -11.84 -6.04
C CYS A 25 11.85 -11.23 -6.20
N ASN A 26 11.75 -9.93 -5.93
CA ASN A 26 10.52 -9.15 -6.04
C ASN A 26 10.25 -8.77 -7.50
N GLN A 27 8.97 -8.71 -7.89
CA GLN A 27 8.61 -8.22 -9.23
C GLN A 27 8.84 -6.70 -9.32
N SER A 28 9.57 -6.29 -10.36
CA SER A 28 9.81 -4.88 -10.65
C SER A 28 8.76 -4.31 -11.61
N VAL A 29 8.65 -2.98 -11.66
CA VAL A 29 7.99 -2.25 -12.77
C VAL A 29 9.00 -1.57 -13.69
N HIS A 30 10.29 -1.59 -13.30
CA HIS A 30 11.39 -0.98 -14.03
C HIS A 30 12.01 -1.96 -15.01
N GLY A 31 12.77 -1.44 -15.99
CA GLY A 31 13.58 -2.26 -16.89
C GLY A 31 12.77 -3.19 -17.79
N ASN A 32 11.62 -2.72 -18.29
CA ASN A 32 10.69 -3.49 -19.13
C ASN A 32 10.08 -4.73 -18.46
N SER A 33 9.95 -4.73 -17.13
CA SER A 33 9.15 -5.75 -16.43
C SER A 33 7.65 -5.46 -16.55
N TYR A 34 6.86 -6.47 -16.93
CA TYR A 34 5.41 -6.35 -17.14
C TYR A 34 4.57 -7.11 -16.11
N SER A 35 5.18 -7.85 -15.17
CA SER A 35 4.43 -8.75 -14.27
C SER A 35 3.41 -7.99 -13.41
N ARG A 36 3.85 -6.95 -12.69
CA ARG A 36 2.97 -6.10 -11.87
C ARG A 36 1.93 -5.35 -12.70
N PHE A 37 2.32 -4.88 -13.89
CA PHE A 37 1.37 -4.19 -14.78
C PHE A 37 0.27 -5.13 -15.30
N ASN A 38 0.62 -6.35 -15.68
CA ASN A 38 -0.35 -7.34 -16.14
C ASN A 38 -1.31 -7.74 -15.01
N GLU A 39 -0.81 -7.83 -13.77
CA GLU A 39 -1.69 -8.05 -12.62
C GLU A 39 -2.60 -6.85 -12.37
N ALA A 40 -2.06 -5.62 -12.44
CA ALA A 40 -2.84 -4.40 -12.28
C ALA A 40 -4.01 -4.31 -13.29
N LYS A 41 -3.81 -4.74 -14.54
CA LYS A 41 -4.88 -4.85 -15.55
C LYS A 41 -6.01 -5.80 -15.13
N LYS A 42 -5.67 -6.95 -14.53
CA LYS A 42 -6.67 -7.90 -14.01
C LYS A 42 -7.43 -7.33 -12.80
N GLN A 43 -6.76 -6.54 -11.97
CA GLN A 43 -7.38 -5.88 -10.82
C GLN A 43 -8.33 -4.78 -11.29
N LEU A 44 -7.93 -4.00 -12.30
CA LEU A 44 -8.76 -2.95 -12.90
C LEU A 44 -10.04 -3.47 -13.55
N SER A 45 -10.09 -4.74 -13.99
CA SER A 45 -11.31 -5.32 -14.58
C SER A 45 -12.32 -5.84 -13.54
N LYS A 46 -12.01 -5.75 -12.23
CA LYS A 46 -12.91 -6.15 -11.15
C LYS A 46 -13.80 -4.99 -10.73
N SER A 47 -14.94 -5.29 -10.10
CA SER A 47 -15.82 -4.26 -9.55
C SER A 47 -15.18 -3.56 -8.36
N ILE A 48 -15.32 -2.24 -8.29
CA ILE A 48 -14.87 -1.44 -7.15
C ILE A 48 -15.61 -1.84 -5.87
N VAL A 49 -14.97 -1.55 -4.73
CA VAL A 49 -15.56 -1.67 -3.40
C VAL A 49 -15.58 -0.28 -2.79
N GLU A 50 -16.71 0.11 -2.20
CA GLU A 50 -16.89 1.43 -1.60
C GLU A 50 -15.81 1.75 -0.56
N VAL A 51 -15.29 2.98 -0.61
CA VAL A 51 -14.23 3.47 0.27
C VAL A 51 -14.60 3.30 1.74
N ASP A 52 -15.83 3.63 2.10
CA ASP A 52 -16.31 3.54 3.49
C ASP A 52 -16.35 2.09 3.97
N LYS A 53 -16.72 1.14 3.09
CA LYS A 53 -16.69 -0.29 3.40
C LYS A 53 -15.25 -0.78 3.64
N ILE A 54 -14.32 -0.37 2.79
CA ILE A 54 -12.88 -0.68 2.96
C ILE A 54 -12.39 -0.12 4.29
N ALA A 55 -12.72 1.13 4.61
CA ALA A 55 -12.34 1.78 5.86
C ALA A 55 -12.88 1.01 7.08
N THR A 56 -14.18 0.69 7.10
CA THR A 56 -14.81 -0.09 8.17
C THR A 56 -14.15 -1.46 8.33
N ASP A 57 -13.91 -2.17 7.23
CA ASP A 57 -13.27 -3.49 7.26
C ASP A 57 -11.87 -3.45 7.88
N ILE A 58 -11.06 -2.43 7.55
CA ILE A 58 -9.72 -2.24 8.14
C ILE A 58 -9.81 -1.86 9.62
N LEU A 59 -10.72 -0.97 9.99
CA LEU A 59 -10.91 -0.58 11.40
C LEU A 59 -11.28 -1.78 12.27
N GLU A 60 -12.24 -2.60 11.83
CA GLU A 60 -12.62 -3.82 12.54
C GLU A 60 -11.46 -4.83 12.63
N PHE A 61 -10.65 -4.92 11.57
CA PHE A 61 -9.47 -5.79 11.57
C PHE A 61 -8.43 -5.31 12.59
N LEU A 62 -8.07 -4.03 12.58
CA LEU A 62 -7.12 -3.42 13.51
C LEU A 62 -7.60 -3.51 14.97
N GLU A 63 -8.90 -3.29 15.21
CA GLU A 63 -9.50 -3.43 16.53
C GLU A 63 -9.35 -4.85 17.08
N LYS A 64 -9.60 -5.88 16.25
CA LYS A 64 -9.41 -7.29 16.65
C LYS A 64 -7.95 -7.64 16.95
N LEU A 65 -7.00 -6.91 16.36
CA LEU A 65 -5.58 -7.05 16.67
C LEU A 65 -5.16 -6.30 17.94
N GLY A 66 -6.05 -5.50 18.54
CA GLY A 66 -5.75 -4.63 19.67
C GLY A 66 -4.95 -3.38 19.29
N ILE A 67 -4.90 -3.04 17.99
CA ILE A 67 -4.18 -1.86 17.50
C ILE A 67 -5.06 -0.63 17.73
N ARG A 68 -4.53 0.35 18.46
CA ARG A 68 -5.18 1.64 18.69
C ARG A 68 -5.01 2.51 17.44
N THR A 69 -6.12 2.89 16.83
CA THR A 69 -6.13 3.71 15.62
C THR A 69 -7.25 4.76 15.63
N THR A 70 -7.37 5.54 14.55
CA THR A 70 -8.43 6.55 14.37
C THR A 70 -9.80 5.91 14.12
N LYS A 71 -10.88 6.62 14.43
CA LYS A 71 -12.25 6.22 14.04
C LYS A 71 -12.67 6.81 12.68
N SER A 72 -11.95 7.82 12.22
CA SER A 72 -12.19 8.55 10.98
C SER A 72 -10.90 8.55 10.17
N PRO A 73 -10.61 7.48 9.40
CA PRO A 73 -9.34 7.33 8.69
C PRO A 73 -9.22 8.22 7.46
N LYS A 74 -10.32 8.78 6.96
CA LYS A 74 -10.31 9.67 5.80
C LYS A 74 -9.70 11.01 6.18
N ILE A 75 -8.58 11.37 5.55
CA ILE A 75 -7.86 12.63 5.78
C ILE A 75 -7.44 13.26 4.46
N GLU A 76 -7.50 14.59 4.38
CA GLU A 76 -6.94 15.34 3.25
C GLU A 76 -5.39 15.28 3.31
N PRO A 77 -4.69 14.95 2.22
CA PRO A 77 -3.24 14.74 2.26
C PRO A 77 -2.45 15.97 2.73
N SER A 78 -2.90 17.17 2.36
CA SER A 78 -2.30 18.45 2.76
C SER A 78 -2.35 18.70 4.27
N SER A 79 -3.26 18.03 4.98
CA SER A 79 -3.52 18.19 6.41
C SER A 79 -2.83 17.14 7.28
N ILE A 80 -2.03 16.24 6.67
CA ILE A 80 -1.33 15.19 7.42
C ILE A 80 -0.17 15.81 8.22
N ASP A 81 -0.36 15.88 9.53
CA ASP A 81 0.71 16.21 10.49
C ASP A 81 1.15 14.93 11.21
N TYR A 82 2.27 14.39 10.76
CA TYR A 82 2.84 13.13 11.28
C TYR A 82 3.28 13.21 12.74
N GLU A 83 3.74 14.38 13.22
CA GLU A 83 4.16 14.53 14.62
C GLU A 83 2.93 14.59 15.53
N SER A 84 1.92 15.37 15.16
CA SER A 84 0.64 15.41 15.89
C SER A 84 -0.04 14.03 15.94
N ILE A 85 0.01 13.26 14.85
CA ILE A 85 -0.51 11.88 14.80
C ILE A 85 0.29 10.98 15.74
N LYS A 86 1.64 11.05 15.72
CA LYS A 86 2.50 10.28 16.61
C LYS A 86 2.13 10.53 18.08
N GLU A 87 2.02 11.79 18.48
CA GLU A 87 1.67 12.17 19.85
C GLU A 87 0.25 11.74 20.22
N GLY A 88 -0.74 11.99 19.35
CA GLY A 88 -2.14 11.67 19.62
C GLY A 88 -2.42 10.17 19.79
N TYR A 89 -1.66 9.32 19.11
CA TYR A 89 -1.80 7.86 19.14
C TYR A 89 -0.71 7.13 19.93
N ASN A 90 0.24 7.85 20.53
CA ASN A 90 1.42 7.32 21.21
C ASN A 90 2.20 6.31 20.34
N LEU A 91 2.48 6.68 19.08
CA LEU A 91 3.26 5.83 18.19
C LEU A 91 4.75 5.82 18.61
N ASN A 92 5.42 4.67 18.45
CA ASN A 92 6.86 4.58 18.72
C ASN A 92 7.64 5.38 17.67
N ASP A 93 7.26 5.23 16.40
CA ASP A 93 7.76 5.98 15.26
C ASP A 93 6.60 6.70 14.56
N LYS A 94 6.84 7.92 14.04
CA LYS A 94 5.83 8.63 13.23
C LYS A 94 5.52 7.91 11.92
N ALA A 95 6.40 7.00 11.50
CA ALA A 95 6.22 6.12 10.36
C ALA A 95 5.35 4.88 10.67
N ASP A 96 4.92 4.67 11.92
CA ASP A 96 4.03 3.56 12.29
C ASP A 96 2.58 3.85 11.85
N LEU A 97 2.40 3.95 10.54
CA LEU A 97 1.16 4.29 9.84
C LEU A 97 0.94 3.26 8.74
N VAL A 98 -0.32 2.95 8.43
CA VAL A 98 -0.72 2.33 7.16
C VAL A 98 -1.67 3.28 6.46
N TRP A 99 -1.52 3.43 5.15
CA TRP A 99 -2.39 4.28 4.36
C TRP A 99 -2.72 3.67 3.01
N LEU A 100 -3.86 4.07 2.46
CA LEU A 100 -4.34 3.66 1.14
C LEU A 100 -4.57 4.91 0.29
N LYS A 101 -4.10 4.83 -0.96
CA LYS A 101 -4.45 5.80 -2.01
C LYS A 101 -5.41 5.18 -3.01
N PHE A 102 -6.25 6.03 -3.59
CA PHE A 102 -7.25 5.64 -4.57
C PHE A 102 -6.97 6.34 -5.90
N VAL A 103 -7.45 5.76 -6.99
CA VAL A 103 -7.56 6.45 -8.27
C VAL A 103 -8.96 7.03 -8.42
N LYS A 104 -9.14 8.05 -9.27
CA LYS A 104 -10.45 8.70 -9.50
C LYS A 104 -11.58 7.75 -9.91
N SER A 105 -11.24 6.58 -10.47
CA SER A 105 -12.21 5.53 -10.81
C SER A 105 -12.71 4.72 -9.60
N GLY A 106 -12.23 5.00 -8.40
CA GLY A 106 -12.65 4.35 -7.14
C GLY A 106 -11.86 3.10 -6.75
N HIS A 107 -10.92 2.62 -7.56
CA HIS A 107 -10.06 1.48 -7.20
C HIS A 107 -9.02 1.88 -6.16
N VAL A 108 -8.63 0.93 -5.29
CA VAL A 108 -7.44 1.09 -4.45
C VAL A 108 -6.22 1.06 -5.36
N GLY A 109 -5.43 2.12 -5.36
CA GLY A 109 -4.19 2.15 -6.13
C GLY A 109 -3.08 1.38 -5.43
N VAL A 110 -2.92 1.58 -4.11
CA VAL A 110 -1.85 0.96 -3.31
C VAL A 110 -2.23 0.93 -1.82
N VAL A 111 -1.77 -0.11 -1.12
CA VAL A 111 -1.69 -0.19 0.34
C VAL A 111 -0.21 -0.03 0.71
N ALA A 112 0.11 0.90 1.61
CA ALA A 112 1.49 1.19 1.99
C ALA A 112 1.62 1.60 3.45
N THR A 113 2.85 1.66 3.95
CA THR A 113 3.20 2.14 5.29
C THR A 113 4.12 3.36 5.24
N SER A 114 4.53 3.89 6.40
CA SER A 114 5.44 5.04 6.56
C SER A 114 4.80 6.44 6.47
N ASN A 115 5.62 7.46 6.72
CA ASN A 115 5.25 8.88 6.84
C ASN A 115 5.58 9.71 5.57
N ASP A 116 5.37 9.12 4.39
CA ASP A 116 5.78 9.65 3.09
C ASP A 116 4.65 9.60 2.04
N VAL A 117 3.40 9.78 2.48
CA VAL A 117 2.23 9.86 1.58
C VAL A 117 2.49 10.89 0.48
N ASN A 118 2.46 10.44 -0.77
CA ASN A 118 2.66 11.28 -1.94
C ASN A 118 1.86 10.76 -3.14
N PHE A 119 1.66 11.59 -4.16
CA PHE A 119 0.93 11.26 -5.39
C PHE A 119 1.82 11.32 -6.62
N GLN A 120 3.08 10.91 -6.48
CA GLN A 120 4.01 10.85 -7.60
C GLN A 120 3.40 10.05 -8.76
N ILE A 121 3.47 10.63 -9.95
CA ILE A 121 3.08 10.01 -11.21
C ILE A 121 4.02 10.51 -12.31
N PRO A 122 4.60 9.62 -13.14
CA PRO A 122 5.40 10.03 -14.30
C PRO A 122 4.59 10.85 -15.29
N LYS A 123 5.24 11.66 -16.12
CA LYS A 123 4.58 12.41 -17.22
C LYS A 123 4.47 11.61 -18.51
N ASN A 124 5.37 10.65 -18.71
CA ASN A 124 5.41 9.77 -19.87
C ASN A 124 6.26 8.52 -19.57
N GLU A 125 6.21 7.52 -20.44
CA GLU A 125 6.90 6.24 -20.22
C GLU A 125 8.44 6.36 -20.18
N SER A 126 9.04 7.38 -20.80
CA SER A 126 10.49 7.57 -20.75
C SER A 126 11.00 7.95 -19.35
N GLU A 127 10.09 8.35 -18.46
CA GLU A 127 10.41 8.70 -17.08
C GLU A 127 10.43 7.50 -16.12
N TYR A 128 9.95 6.32 -16.55
CA TYR A 128 9.77 5.15 -15.67
C TYR A 128 11.08 4.65 -15.05
N ASP A 129 12.17 4.71 -15.79
CA ASP A 129 13.49 4.27 -15.34
C ASP A 129 14.42 5.46 -15.02
N LEU A 130 13.86 6.66 -14.82
CA LEU A 130 14.66 7.78 -14.34
C LEU A 130 15.04 7.59 -12.88
N LYS A 131 16.31 7.89 -12.60
CA LYS A 131 16.86 7.85 -11.25
C LYS A 131 17.16 9.26 -10.73
N GLU A 132 17.02 9.44 -9.43
CA GLU A 132 17.49 10.64 -8.76
C GLU A 132 19.01 10.66 -8.71
N SER A 133 19.61 11.77 -9.14
CA SER A 133 21.06 11.90 -9.32
C SER A 133 21.86 11.82 -8.03
N MET A 134 21.24 12.08 -6.88
CA MET A 134 21.94 12.11 -5.58
C MET A 134 22.15 10.71 -5.00
N ASN A 135 21.15 9.82 -5.12
CA ASN A 135 21.14 8.53 -4.41
C ASN A 135 21.05 7.31 -5.33
N ASN A 136 20.92 7.51 -6.66
CA ASN A 136 20.73 6.42 -7.64
C ASN A 136 19.43 5.60 -7.41
N ASP A 137 18.48 6.19 -6.67
CA ASP A 137 17.13 5.67 -6.43
C ASP A 137 16.19 6.02 -7.58
N TRP A 138 15.12 5.24 -7.76
CA TRP A 138 14.11 5.54 -8.78
C TRP A 138 13.36 6.82 -8.43
N LYS A 139 13.22 7.72 -9.41
CA LYS A 139 12.51 8.99 -9.24
C LYS A 139 11.02 8.81 -8.95
N TYR A 140 10.42 7.77 -9.52
CA TYR A 140 8.99 7.47 -9.36
C TYR A 140 8.80 6.10 -8.72
N ASN A 141 7.89 6.04 -7.75
CA ASN A 141 7.51 4.77 -7.13
C ASN A 141 6.69 3.88 -8.08
N SER A 142 6.66 2.58 -7.75
CA SER A 142 6.02 1.58 -8.61
C SER A 142 4.53 1.83 -8.83
N ALA A 143 3.82 2.25 -7.79
CA ALA A 143 2.40 2.55 -7.87
C ALA A 143 2.12 3.68 -8.87
N GLY A 144 2.87 4.79 -8.80
CA GLY A 144 2.75 5.91 -9.75
C GLY A 144 2.98 5.49 -11.19
N ILE A 145 3.99 4.65 -11.45
CA ILE A 145 4.26 4.09 -12.78
C ILE A 145 3.08 3.23 -13.27
N ILE A 146 2.56 2.34 -12.42
CA ILE A 146 1.42 1.47 -12.76
C ILE A 146 0.19 2.30 -13.10
N ILE A 147 -0.15 3.28 -12.26
CA ILE A 147 -1.31 4.16 -12.47
C ILE A 147 -1.18 4.94 -13.79
N HIS A 148 -0.01 5.53 -14.05
CA HIS A 148 0.26 6.20 -15.34
C HIS A 148 0.10 5.23 -16.52
N LYS A 149 0.68 4.01 -16.42
CA LYS A 149 0.65 3.04 -17.51
C LYS A 149 -0.75 2.52 -17.82
N LEU A 150 -1.66 2.54 -16.84
CA LEU A 150 -3.08 2.24 -17.00
C LEU A 150 -3.89 3.42 -17.55
N GLY A 151 -3.28 4.61 -17.72
CA GLY A 151 -3.98 5.83 -18.14
C GLY A 151 -4.94 6.37 -17.08
N LEU A 152 -4.63 6.14 -15.80
CA LEU A 152 -5.43 6.55 -14.65
C LEU A 152 -4.80 7.75 -13.94
N GLU A 153 -5.59 8.37 -13.06
CA GLU A 153 -5.17 9.49 -12.22
C GLU A 153 -5.44 9.19 -10.75
N TRP A 154 -4.57 9.67 -9.88
CA TRP A 154 -4.78 9.62 -8.44
C TRP A 154 -6.00 10.45 -8.03
N ASP A 155 -6.75 9.96 -7.04
CA ASP A 155 -7.66 10.79 -6.26
C ASP A 155 -6.86 11.44 -5.12
N GLU A 156 -6.56 12.72 -5.28
CA GLU A 156 -5.76 13.50 -4.33
C GLU A 156 -6.62 14.17 -3.25
N SER A 157 -7.95 14.01 -3.29
CA SER A 157 -8.85 14.66 -2.33
C SER A 157 -8.82 14.03 -0.94
N PHE A 158 -8.38 12.77 -0.83
CA PHE A 158 -8.20 12.09 0.45
C PHE A 158 -7.23 10.91 0.35
N VAL A 159 -6.76 10.46 1.52
CA VAL A 159 -6.28 9.09 1.74
C VAL A 159 -7.06 8.46 2.89
N LEU A 160 -7.06 7.14 2.97
CA LEU A 160 -7.33 6.47 4.24
C LEU A 160 -6.01 6.31 4.98
N LEU A 161 -5.92 6.80 6.21
CA LEU A 161 -4.71 6.75 7.02
C LEU A 161 -5.03 6.20 8.41
N PHE A 162 -4.27 5.19 8.81
CA PHE A 162 -4.45 4.42 10.03
C PHE A 162 -3.18 4.47 10.87
N PRO A 163 -3.17 5.25 11.96
CA PRO A 163 -2.09 5.19 12.95
C PRO A 163 -2.05 3.80 13.60
N LEU A 164 -0.87 3.23 13.78
CA LEU A 164 -0.68 1.90 14.33
C LEU A 164 -0.21 1.95 15.79
N GLY A 165 -1.07 2.42 16.69
CA GLY A 165 -0.79 2.40 18.12
C GLY A 165 -0.79 0.96 18.66
N ASN A 166 0.20 0.61 19.48
CA ASN A 166 0.35 -0.72 20.08
C ASN A 166 0.47 -1.87 19.07
N ILE A 167 1.39 -1.77 18.09
CA ILE A 167 1.74 -2.90 17.23
C ILE A 167 2.06 -4.13 18.10
N PRO A 168 1.45 -5.32 17.85
CA PRO A 168 1.67 -6.49 18.69
C PRO A 168 3.14 -6.89 18.76
N THR A 169 3.59 -7.31 19.95
CA THR A 169 4.99 -7.71 20.19
C THR A 169 5.43 -8.80 19.24
N GLY A 170 6.61 -8.61 18.63
CA GLY A 170 7.19 -9.53 17.65
C GLY A 170 6.87 -9.20 16.19
N TYR A 171 6.00 -8.21 15.94
CA TYR A 171 5.66 -7.73 14.62
C TYR A 171 6.09 -6.28 14.43
N LYS A 172 6.18 -5.86 13.18
CA LYS A 172 6.55 -4.51 12.74
C LYS A 172 5.44 -3.94 11.86
N ARG A 173 5.50 -2.64 11.56
CA ARG A 173 4.54 -1.95 10.67
C ARG A 173 4.35 -2.65 9.33
N HIS A 174 5.43 -3.21 8.76
CA HIS A 174 5.38 -3.93 7.49
C HIS A 174 4.58 -5.24 7.58
N ASP A 175 4.60 -5.94 8.73
CA ASP A 175 3.73 -7.10 8.93
C ASP A 175 2.25 -6.68 8.94
N ILE A 176 1.94 -5.50 9.50
CA ILE A 176 0.57 -4.95 9.50
C ILE A 176 0.14 -4.53 8.09
N GLU A 177 1.02 -3.87 7.34
CA GLU A 177 0.83 -3.53 5.92
C GLU A 177 0.52 -4.79 5.09
N LYS A 178 1.37 -5.82 5.22
CA LYS A 178 1.20 -7.12 4.56
C LYS A 178 -0.13 -7.76 4.92
N ALA A 179 -0.46 -7.79 6.21
CA ALA A 179 -1.71 -8.37 6.70
C ALA A 179 -2.94 -7.63 6.16
N ILE A 180 -2.94 -6.28 6.15
CA ILE A 180 -4.05 -5.48 5.61
C ILE A 180 -4.20 -5.71 4.12
N GLY A 181 -3.12 -5.63 3.34
CA GLY A 181 -3.17 -5.85 1.90
C GLY A 181 -3.70 -7.24 1.54
N ASN A 182 -3.23 -8.26 2.24
CA ASN A 182 -3.69 -9.65 2.06
C ASN A 182 -5.13 -9.89 2.55
N PHE A 183 -5.55 -9.23 3.63
CA PHE A 183 -6.93 -9.25 4.11
C PHE A 183 -7.89 -8.67 3.06
N LEU A 184 -7.57 -7.50 2.53
CA LEU A 184 -8.35 -6.86 1.46
C LEU A 184 -8.39 -7.71 0.19
N TYR A 185 -7.24 -8.28 -0.21
CA TYR A 185 -7.16 -9.23 -1.32
C TYR A 185 -8.08 -10.44 -1.12
N LYS A 186 -8.09 -11.05 0.08
CA LYS A 186 -8.98 -12.17 0.42
C LYS A 186 -10.46 -11.78 0.40
N LYS A 187 -10.78 -10.54 0.78
CA LYS A 187 -12.15 -9.98 0.69
C LYS A 187 -12.56 -9.59 -0.74
N GLY A 188 -11.67 -9.74 -1.72
CA GLY A 188 -11.95 -9.44 -3.12
C GLY A 188 -11.88 -7.95 -3.47
N VAL A 189 -11.25 -7.12 -2.61
CA VAL A 189 -11.01 -5.70 -2.91
C VAL A 189 -9.93 -5.60 -3.99
N PRO A 190 -10.19 -4.95 -5.14
CA PRO A 190 -9.18 -4.78 -6.17
C PRO A 190 -8.12 -3.75 -5.75
N ILE A 191 -6.85 -4.14 -5.81
CA ILE A 191 -5.69 -3.28 -5.53
C ILE A 191 -4.81 -3.25 -6.78
N LEU A 192 -4.62 -2.08 -7.38
CA LEU A 192 -3.91 -1.96 -8.65
C LEU A 192 -2.43 -2.34 -8.53
N ASP A 193 -1.75 -1.85 -7.48
CA ASP A 193 -0.41 -2.28 -7.14
C ASP A 193 -0.39 -3.43 -6.12
N LEU A 194 -1.01 -4.56 -6.46
CA LEU A 194 -1.31 -5.66 -5.54
C LEU A 194 -0.11 -6.22 -4.76
N TYR A 195 1.10 -6.16 -5.31
CA TYR A 195 2.26 -6.77 -4.67
C TYR A 195 3.04 -5.80 -3.77
N SER A 196 2.67 -4.52 -3.72
CA SER A 196 3.43 -3.50 -2.97
C SER A 196 3.61 -3.87 -1.50
N HIS A 197 2.55 -4.37 -0.85
CA HIS A 197 2.54 -4.68 0.59
C HIS A 197 3.28 -5.99 0.93
N LEU A 198 3.94 -6.63 -0.03
CA LEU A 198 4.70 -7.87 0.17
C LEU A 198 6.22 -7.65 0.17
N TYR A 199 6.69 -6.44 -0.14
CA TYR A 199 8.10 -6.12 -0.43
C TYR A 199 8.77 -5.27 0.63
#